data_AF-A0A1G7YJY3-F1
#
_entry.id   AF-A0A1G7YJY3-F1
#
_cell.length_a   1.000
_cell.length_b   1.000
_cell.length_c   1.000
_cell.angle_alpha   90.00
_cell.angle_beta   90.00
_cell.angle_gamma   90.00
#
_symmetry.space_group_name_H-M   'P 1'
#
loop_
_entity.id
_entity.type
_entity.pdbx_description
1 polymer ?
#
loop_
_entity_poly.entity_id
_entity_poly.type
_entity_poly.pdbx_seq_one_letter_code
_entity_poly.pdbx_strand_id
1 'polypeptide(L)'
;MLTRLSTPAPRKATNVTLPETLLAEAKSLDINISKAAELGLMQAVAERRAEIWRQQNQEAIASSNTYVEERGLPLDSLRMF
;
A
#
# COMPACT_ATOMS: atom_id res chain seq x y z
N MET A 1 7.52 -18.70 -13.13
CA MET A 1 6.25 -17.95 -13.03
C MET A 1 5.50 -18.45 -11.80
N LEU A 2 5.48 -17.69 -10.71
CA LEU A 2 4.66 -18.01 -9.53
C LEU A 2 3.36 -17.22 -9.62
N THR A 3 2.35 -17.84 -10.21
CA THR A 3 0.98 -17.33 -10.18
C THR A 3 0.49 -17.42 -8.74
N ARG A 4 0.47 -16.30 -8.01
CA ARG A 4 -0.22 -16.22 -6.71
C ARG A 4 -1.72 -16.40 -6.97
N LEU A 5 -2.21 -17.62 -6.80
CA LEU A 5 -3.63 -17.86 -6.63
C LEU A 5 -4.01 -17.27 -5.26
N SER A 6 -4.55 -16.05 -5.27
CA SER A 6 -5.11 -15.45 -4.07
C SER A 6 -6.49 -16.05 -3.87
N THR A 7 -6.58 -17.06 -3.00
CA THR A 7 -7.88 -17.53 -2.50
C THR A 7 -8.59 -16.33 -1.86
N PRO A 8 -9.85 -16.03 -2.23
CA PRO A 8 -10.56 -14.91 -1.63
C PRO A 8 -10.66 -15.16 -0.12
N ALA A 9 -10.07 -14.24 0.65
CA ALA A 9 -10.07 -14.31 2.10
C ALA A 9 -11.51 -14.28 2.63
N PRO A 10 -11.79 -14.95 3.76
CA PRO A 10 -13.10 -14.89 4.38
C PRO A 10 -13.46 -13.44 4.72
N ARG A 11 -14.63 -13.00 4.26
CA ARG A 11 -15.13 -11.64 4.50
C ARG A 11 -15.87 -11.59 5.83
N LYS A 12 -15.60 -10.56 6.63
CA LYS A 12 -16.32 -10.27 7.86
C LYS A 12 -17.10 -8.97 7.68
N ALA A 13 -18.41 -9.02 7.94
CA ALA A 13 -19.23 -7.81 7.98
C ALA A 13 -18.81 -6.96 9.18
N THR A 14 -18.60 -5.66 8.93
CA THR A 14 -18.21 -4.67 9.94
C THR A 14 -19.14 -3.48 9.82
N ASN A 15 -19.77 -3.07 10.92
CA ASN A 15 -20.58 -1.86 10.97
C ASN A 15 -19.67 -0.63 11.10
N VAL A 16 -19.92 0.39 10.29
CA VAL A 16 -19.20 1.66 10.30
C VAL A 16 -20.19 2.81 10.36
N THR A 17 -19.81 3.89 11.04
CA THR A 17 -20.60 5.12 11.11
C THR A 17 -20.03 6.14 10.15
N LEU A 18 -20.84 6.65 9.23
CA LEU A 18 -20.48 7.66 8.23
C LEU A 18 -21.54 8.76 8.19
N PRO A 19 -21.21 9.97 7.71
CA PRO A 19 -22.18 11.04 7.54
C PRO A 19 -23.36 10.60 6.68
N GLU A 20 -24.58 10.87 7.14
CA GLU A 20 -25.81 10.50 6.42
C GLU A 20 -25.88 11.16 5.05
N THR A 21 -25.45 12.42 4.94
CA THR A 21 -25.42 13.16 3.68
C THR A 21 -24.54 12.48 2.63
N LEU A 22 -23.38 11.95 3.04
CA LEU A 22 -22.47 11.21 2.18
C LEU A 22 -23.07 9.87 1.73
N LEU A 23 -23.77 9.17 2.64
CA LEU A 23 -24.45 7.92 2.31
C LEU A 23 -25.61 8.14 1.33
N ALA A 24 -26.37 9.24 1.50
CA ALA A 24 -27.45 9.61 0.60
C ALA A 24 -26.92 9.98 -0.79
N GLU A 25 -25.84 10.76 -0.86
CA GLU A 25 -25.16 11.11 -2.10
C GLU A 25 -24.57 9.87 -2.81
N ALA A 26 -23.90 8.99 -2.08
CA ALA A 26 -23.37 7.76 -2.66
C ALA A 26 -24.49 6.89 -3.27
N LYS A 27 -25.64 6.80 -2.60
CA LYS A 27 -26.81 6.08 -3.12
C LYS A 27 -27.42 6.75 -4.35
N SER A 28 -27.52 8.08 -4.39
CA SER A 28 -28.08 8.79 -5.56
C SER A 28 -27.19 8.65 -6.80
N LEU A 29 -25.89 8.42 -6.60
CA LEU A 29 -24.90 8.19 -7.64
C LEU A 29 -24.67 6.70 -7.98
N ASP A 30 -25.47 5.79 -7.42
CA ASP A 30 -25.33 4.33 -7.59
C ASP A 30 -23.93 3.78 -7.21
N ILE A 31 -23.30 4.39 -6.20
CA ILE A 31 -21.99 3.97 -5.71
C ILE A 31 -22.14 2.76 -4.79
N ASN A 32 -21.38 1.70 -5.07
CA ASN A 32 -21.26 0.56 -4.18
C ASN A 32 -20.41 0.92 -2.94
N ILE A 33 -21.09 1.32 -1.87
CA ILE A 33 -20.49 1.78 -0.61
C ILE A 33 -19.52 0.73 -0.03
N SER A 34 -19.88 -0.55 -0.02
CA SER A 34 -19.03 -1.61 0.54
C SER A 34 -17.71 -1.74 -0.24
N LYS A 35 -17.78 -1.69 -1.58
CA LYS A 35 -16.58 -1.74 -2.43
C LYS A 35 -15.71 -0.49 -2.26
N ALA A 36 -16.33 0.68 -2.17
CA ALA A 36 -15.61 1.93 -1.93
C ALA A 36 -14.90 1.93 -0.58
N ALA A 37 -15.58 1.47 0.48
CA ALA A 37 -15.01 1.34 1.81
C ALA A 37 -13.85 0.33 1.85
N GLU A 38 -13.98 -0.81 1.16
CA GLU A 38 -12.92 -1.80 1.03
C GLU A 38 -11.67 -1.21 0.36
N LEU A 39 -11.83 -0.51 -0.77
CA LEU A 39 -10.72 0.12 -1.48
C LEU A 39 -10.03 1.19 -0.63
N GLY A 40 -10.81 2.07 0.03
CA GLY A 40 -10.26 3.09 0.91
C GLY A 40 -9.48 2.50 2.09
N LEU A 41 -10.00 1.42 2.70
CA LEU A 41 -9.31 0.73 3.78
C LEU A 41 -8.03 0.04 3.30
N MET A 42 -8.06 -0.61 2.13
CA MET A 42 -6.87 -1.22 1.54
C MET A 42 -5.76 -0.21 1.31
N GLN A 43 -6.11 0.96 0.77
CA GLN A 43 -5.17 2.05 0.53
C GLN A 43 -4.56 2.56 1.85
N ALA A 44 -5.41 2.89 2.83
CA ALA A 44 -4.95 3.40 4.13
C ALA A 44 -4.03 2.39 4.85
N VAL A 45 -4.36 1.09 4.78
CA VAL A 45 -3.51 0.02 5.35
C VAL A 45 -2.18 -0.08 4.61
N ALA A 46 -2.18 0.00 3.28
CA ALA A 46 -0.95 -0.06 2.49
C ALA A 46 -0.02 1.12 2.79
N GLU A 47 -0.57 2.33 2.84
CA GLU A 47 0.16 3.56 3.18
C GLU A 47 0.77 3.46 4.58
N ARG A 48 -0.01 3.07 5.58
CA ARG A 48 0.48 2.93 6.95
C ARG A 48 1.57 1.86 7.07
N ARG A 49 1.42 0.73 6.37
CA ARG A 49 2.46 -0.32 6.33
C ARG A 49 3.74 0.18 5.68
N ALA A 50 3.64 0.93 4.59
CA ALA A 50 4.81 1.50 3.91
C ALA A 50 5.54 2.49 4.82
N GLU A 51 4.81 3.30 5.58
CA GLU A 51 5.39 4.22 6.56
C GLU A 51 6.12 3.46 7.68
N ILE A 52 5.47 2.47 8.30
CA ILE A 52 6.08 1.64 9.34
C ILE A 52 7.35 0.96 8.81
N TRP A 53 7.28 0.40 7.60
CA TRP A 53 8.43 -0.24 6.98
C TRP A 53 9.58 0.75 6.77
N ARG A 54 9.29 1.97 6.28
CA ARG A 54 10.30 3.01 6.08
C ARG A 54 10.99 3.41 7.39
N GLN A 55 10.21 3.54 8.47
CA GLN A 55 10.75 3.82 9.81
C GLN A 55 11.67 2.68 10.28
N GLN A 56 11.22 1.44 10.15
CA GLN A 56 11.99 0.25 10.56
C GLN A 56 13.27 0.05 9.76
N ASN A 57 13.29 0.48 8.49
CA ASN A 57 14.43 0.27 7.59
C ASN A 57 15.27 1.54 7.39
N GLN A 58 15.03 2.60 8.15
CA GLN A 58 15.69 3.89 7.98
C GLN A 58 17.22 3.78 8.08
N GLU A 59 17.73 3.04 9.07
CA GLU A 59 19.17 2.83 9.26
C GLU A 59 19.79 2.00 8.12
N ALA A 60 19.10 0.95 7.68
CA ALA A 60 19.57 0.11 6.58
C ALA A 60 19.62 0.88 5.26
N ILE A 61 18.60 1.71 5.00
CA ILE A 61 18.56 2.60 3.83
C ILE A 61 19.68 3.63 3.92
N ALA A 62 19.89 4.27 5.07
CA ALA A 62 20.96 5.24 5.27
C ALA A 62 22.34 4.61 5.03
N SER A 63 22.60 3.44 5.63
CA SER A 63 23.84 2.69 5.43
C SER A 63 24.08 2.34 3.96
N SER A 64 23.04 1.87 3.26
CA SER A 64 23.12 1.58 1.83
C SER A 64 23.39 2.83 0.99
N ASN A 65 22.78 3.96 1.32
CA ASN A 65 22.99 5.22 0.60
C ASN A 65 24.42 5.72 0.79
N THR A 66 24.93 5.74 2.03
CA THR A 66 26.32 6.12 2.33
C THR A 66 27.30 5.23 1.59
N TYR A 67 27.07 3.90 1.54
CA TYR A 67 27.92 3.01 0.77
C TYR A 67 27.99 3.39 -0.71
N VAL A 68 26.86 3.69 -1.33
CA VAL A 68 26.79 4.10 -2.74
C VAL A 68 27.47 5.45 -2.97
N GLU A 69 27.30 6.41 -2.06
CA GLU A 69 27.98 7.72 -2.12
C GLU A 69 29.50 7.58 -2.05
N GLU A 70 30.00 6.70 -1.19
CA GLU A 70 31.44 6.48 -0.99
C GLU A 70 32.08 5.57 -2.05
N ARG A 71 31.35 4.58 -2.57
CA ARG A 71 31.90 3.49 -3.41
C ARG A 71 31.37 3.50 -4.84
N GLY A 72 30.39 4.34 -5.15
CA GLY A 72 29.65 4.28 -6.40
C GLY A 72 28.60 3.17 -6.41
N LEU A 73 27.89 3.04 -7.53
CA LEU A 73 26.85 2.02 -7.67
C LEU A 73 27.48 0.61 -7.74
N PRO A 74 27.01 -0.34 -6.92
CA PRO A 74 27.39 -1.73 -7.07
C PRO A 74 27.10 -2.20 -8.50
N LEU A 75 28.09 -2.86 -9.12
CA LEU A 75 27.96 -3.47 -10.44
C LEU A 75 27.74 -2.50 -11.60
N ASP A 76 27.99 -1.19 -11.42
CA ASP A 76 27.87 -0.20 -12.51
C ASP A 76 28.74 -0.57 -13.72
N SER A 77 29.90 -1.20 -13.47
CA SER A 77 30.82 -1.71 -14.50
C SER A 77 30.27 -2.87 -15.34
N LEU A 78 29.17 -3.50 -14.95
CA LEU A 78 28.55 -4.62 -15.66
C LEU A 78 27.26 -4.21 -16.40
N ARG A 79 26.89 -2.93 -16.36
CA ARG A 79 25.68 -2.43 -17.04
C ARG A 79 25.90 -2.40 -18.55
N MET A 80 25.16 -3.22 -19.29
CA MET A 80 25.10 -3.18 -20.77
C MET A 80 23.90 -2.34 -21.20
N PHE A 81 24.10 -1.43 -22.16
CA PHE A 81 23.06 -0.60 -22.77
C PHE A 81 22.77 -1.07 -24.20
#